data_AF-A0A519VSA2-F1
#
_entry.id   AF-A0A519VSA2-F1
#
_cell.length_a   1.000
_cell.length_b   1.000
_cell.length_c   1.000
_cell.angle_alpha   90.00
_cell.angle_beta   90.00
_cell.angle_gamma   90.00
#
_symmetry.space_group_name_H-M   'P 1'
#
loop_
_entity.id
_entity.type
_entity.pdbx_description
1 polymer ?
#
loop_
_entity_poly.entity_id
_entity_poly.type
_entity_poly.pdbx_seq_one_letter_code
_entity_poly.pdbx_strand_id
1 'polypeptide(L)'
;MLKVTLISLFACAISCASAFAQPSKVDSSKMQTLRIDPEASRGASVSQVFSQVEFIPLETTKESLFGSIGQLEVTKDRYLVYDYDTRSILIFTLQGKFKAKINSSKMEKDPNPGTNTNKDVYGFSLVEEAGLPVMQVYLGRYFFYYDTDGKLLRRVLSKNIPWGNDRKFSDSTSISTYYVDSTDKDSTRYDIALMKNKKEHGKYFPFPKNRYDGDDFYGSGENLTSSGSPDEYFYERYYMNDIYRITSKSVFLDYKIIFPAAMSLPKDFITKCK
;
A
#
# COMPACT_ATOMS: atom_id res chain seq x y z
N MET A 1 5.07 -40.21 -50.54
CA MET A 1 4.45 -40.42 -49.20
C MET A 1 5.32 -39.92 -48.04
N LEU A 2 6.66 -39.99 -48.09
CA LEU A 2 7.54 -39.57 -46.98
C LEU A 2 7.58 -38.06 -46.69
N LYS A 3 7.27 -37.19 -47.67
CA LYS A 3 7.34 -35.73 -47.51
C LYS A 3 6.11 -35.11 -46.81
N VAL A 4 4.97 -35.80 -46.79
CA VAL A 4 3.73 -35.28 -46.18
C VAL A 4 3.69 -35.58 -44.67
N THR A 5 4.35 -36.66 -44.25
CA THR A 5 4.44 -37.06 -42.83
C THR A 5 5.38 -36.15 -42.02
N LEU A 6 6.44 -35.60 -42.63
CA LEU A 6 7.39 -34.71 -41.95
C LEU A 6 6.82 -33.31 -41.69
N ILE A 7 5.92 -32.82 -42.56
CA ILE A 7 5.26 -31.52 -42.41
C ILE A 7 4.19 -31.57 -41.30
N SER A 8 3.55 -32.72 -41.10
CA SER A 8 2.58 -32.90 -40.02
C SER A 8 3.22 -32.95 -38.62
N LEU A 9 4.47 -33.41 -38.50
CA LEU A 9 5.19 -33.40 -37.22
C LEU A 9 5.65 -31.99 -36.80
N PHE A 10 5.97 -31.11 -37.77
CA PHE A 10 6.37 -29.73 -37.50
C PHE A 10 5.18 -28.82 -37.15
N ALA A 11 4.00 -29.09 -37.71
CA ALA A 11 2.77 -28.34 -37.39
C ALA A 11 2.20 -28.67 -35.98
N CYS A 12 2.49 -29.85 -35.44
CA CYS A 12 2.10 -30.23 -34.08
C CYS A 12 3.02 -29.66 -32.99
N ALA A 13 4.27 -29.32 -33.30
CA ALA A 13 5.20 -28.70 -32.34
C ALA A 13 4.95 -27.19 -32.14
N ILE A 14 4.30 -26.52 -33.10
CA ILE A 14 4.05 -25.06 -33.05
C ILE A 14 2.69 -24.73 -32.40
N SER A 15 1.79 -25.71 -32.25
CA SER A 15 0.43 -25.51 -31.73
C SER A 15 0.28 -25.74 -30.21
N CYS A 16 1.34 -26.09 -29.49
CA CYS A 16 1.34 -26.24 -28.02
C CYS A 16 2.06 -25.12 -27.26
N ALA A 17 2.49 -24.05 -27.93
CA ALA A 17 3.02 -22.86 -27.27
C ALA A 17 1.90 -21.83 -26.98
N SER A 18 0.74 -22.29 -26.49
CA SER A 18 -0.04 -21.44 -25.61
C SER A 18 0.75 -21.37 -24.31
N ALA A 19 1.69 -20.42 -24.24
CA ALA A 19 2.36 -20.09 -23.00
C ALA A 19 1.28 -19.59 -22.03
N PHE A 20 0.70 -20.50 -21.25
CA PHE A 20 0.08 -20.12 -20.00
C PHE A 20 1.16 -19.36 -19.24
N ALA A 21 0.98 -18.05 -19.09
CA ALA A 21 1.95 -17.19 -18.44
C ALA A 21 2.11 -17.69 -16.99
N GLN A 22 3.16 -18.48 -16.76
CA GLN A 22 3.47 -19.01 -15.45
C GLN A 22 3.75 -17.83 -14.51
N PRO A 23 3.41 -17.95 -13.22
CA PRO A 23 3.80 -16.95 -12.24
C PRO A 23 5.30 -16.66 -12.37
N SER A 24 5.64 -15.38 -12.39
CA SER A 24 7.02 -14.93 -12.36
C SER A 24 7.70 -15.42 -11.09
N LYS A 25 8.96 -15.84 -11.23
CA LYS A 25 9.76 -16.35 -10.11
C LYS A 25 10.24 -15.17 -9.25
N VAL A 26 10.09 -15.30 -7.94
CA VAL A 26 10.72 -14.40 -6.97
C VAL A 26 12.21 -14.72 -6.87
N ASP A 27 13.07 -13.72 -7.04
CA ASP A 27 14.50 -13.87 -6.82
C ASP A 27 14.81 -13.85 -5.31
N SER A 28 15.43 -14.92 -4.82
CA SER A 28 15.83 -15.09 -3.41
C SER A 28 17.35 -15.25 -3.25
N SER A 29 18.12 -15.00 -4.31
CA SER A 29 19.58 -15.20 -4.33
C SER A 29 20.34 -14.36 -3.31
N LYS A 30 19.78 -13.20 -2.92
CA LYS A 30 20.34 -12.27 -1.93
C LYS A 30 19.56 -12.23 -0.61
N MET A 31 18.65 -13.19 -0.40
CA MET A 31 17.79 -13.24 0.78
C MET A 31 18.61 -13.36 2.06
N GLN A 32 18.26 -12.55 3.06
CA GLN A 32 18.81 -12.60 4.41
C GLN A 32 17.80 -13.20 5.39
N THR A 33 18.28 -14.07 6.28
CA THR A 33 17.46 -14.61 7.37
C THR A 33 17.69 -13.79 8.63
N LEU A 34 16.61 -13.19 9.14
CA LEU A 34 16.59 -12.45 10.39
C LEU A 34 15.97 -13.34 11.48
N ARG A 35 16.77 -13.76 12.46
CA ARG A 35 16.27 -14.49 13.63
C ARG A 35 16.01 -13.50 14.74
N ILE A 36 14.74 -13.33 15.08
CA ILE A 36 14.29 -12.37 16.09
C ILE A 36 13.69 -13.19 17.23
N ASP A 37 14.31 -13.11 18.40
CA ASP A 37 13.76 -13.62 19.65
C ASP A 37 13.36 -12.43 20.52
N PRO A 38 12.06 -12.07 20.56
CA PRO A 38 11.58 -10.97 21.37
C PRO A 38 11.84 -11.15 22.87
N GLU A 39 11.87 -12.39 23.38
CA GLU A 39 12.10 -12.67 24.81
C GLU A 39 13.57 -12.48 25.20
N ALA A 40 14.48 -12.76 24.27
CA ALA A 40 15.91 -12.50 24.47
C ALA A 40 16.32 -11.04 24.17
N SER A 41 15.38 -10.20 23.73
CA SER A 41 15.65 -8.80 23.42
C SER A 41 15.97 -8.02 24.69
N ARG A 42 17.18 -7.47 24.76
CA ARG A 42 17.60 -6.57 25.86
C ARG A 42 17.20 -5.12 25.62
N GLY A 43 16.52 -4.85 24.50
CA GLY A 43 16.28 -3.50 23.99
C GLY A 43 17.58 -2.79 23.59
N ALA A 44 17.42 -1.55 23.15
CA ALA A 44 18.51 -0.61 22.96
C ALA A 44 18.19 0.66 23.75
N SER A 45 19.19 1.33 24.30
CA SER A 45 19.03 2.66 24.85
C SER A 45 18.61 3.64 23.75
N VAL A 46 17.89 4.70 24.11
CA VAL A 46 17.45 5.74 23.17
C VAL A 46 18.64 6.30 22.38
N SER A 47 19.79 6.54 23.04
CA SER A 47 21.01 7.04 22.41
C SER A 47 21.69 6.07 21.43
N GLN A 48 21.37 4.78 21.48
CA GLN A 48 21.87 3.79 20.52
C GLN A 48 21.07 3.76 19.22
N VAL A 49 19.82 4.23 19.25
CA VAL A 49 18.89 4.18 18.11
C VAL A 49 18.69 5.56 17.50
N PHE A 50 18.61 6.60 18.33
CA PHE A 50 18.34 7.97 17.92
C PHE A 50 19.55 8.85 18.14
N SER A 51 19.93 9.61 17.11
CA SER A 51 21.00 10.62 17.20
C SER A 51 20.59 11.82 18.05
N GLN A 52 19.29 12.13 18.08
CA GLN A 52 18.74 13.28 18.80
C GLN A 52 17.29 13.00 19.21
N VAL A 53 16.88 13.55 20.36
CA VAL A 53 15.49 13.57 20.81
C VAL A 53 15.09 15.02 21.04
N GLU A 54 14.03 15.46 20.38
CA GLU A 54 13.46 16.80 20.51
C GLU A 54 12.04 16.73 21.09
N PHE A 55 11.73 17.65 22.00
CA PHE A 55 10.39 17.82 22.54
C PHE A 55 9.85 19.15 22.04
N ILE A 56 8.89 19.09 21.12
CA ILE A 56 8.31 20.29 20.49
C ILE A 56 6.89 20.49 21.05
N PRO A 57 6.66 21.49 21.91
CA PRO A 57 5.33 21.77 22.42
C PRO A 57 4.46 22.34 21.29
N LEU A 58 3.33 21.68 21.01
CA LEU A 58 2.34 22.20 20.07
C LEU A 58 1.50 23.29 20.73
N GLU A 59 1.26 24.37 20.00
CA GLU A 59 0.43 25.49 20.42
C GLU A 59 -0.96 25.00 20.81
N THR A 60 -1.37 25.29 22.05
CA THR A 60 -2.65 24.84 22.60
C THR A 60 -3.58 26.04 22.77
N THR A 61 -4.55 26.15 21.88
CA THR A 61 -5.62 27.15 21.88
C THR A 61 -6.97 26.42 21.75
N LYS A 62 -8.09 27.14 21.89
CA LYS A 62 -9.41 26.56 21.62
C LYS A 62 -9.54 25.99 20.20
N GLU A 63 -8.83 26.58 19.24
CA GLU A 63 -8.88 26.16 17.83
C GLU A 63 -7.95 24.98 17.53
N SER A 64 -6.82 24.91 18.22
CA SER A 64 -5.78 23.90 18.02
C SER A 64 -5.83 22.74 19.01
N LEU A 65 -6.84 22.70 19.89
CA LEU A 65 -7.08 21.58 20.78
C LEU A 65 -7.50 20.34 19.96
N PHE A 66 -6.84 19.22 20.25
CA PHE A 66 -7.13 17.90 19.71
C PHE A 66 -7.11 16.87 20.84
N GLY A 67 -7.79 15.74 20.65
CA GLY A 67 -7.89 14.69 21.66
C GLY A 67 -6.94 13.53 21.39
N SER A 68 -7.12 12.85 20.25
CA SER A 68 -6.40 11.64 19.90
C SER A 68 -5.77 11.73 18.52
N ILE A 69 -4.44 11.60 18.46
CA ILE A 69 -3.71 11.58 17.20
C ILE A 69 -3.96 10.24 16.50
N GLY A 70 -4.86 10.25 15.52
CA GLY A 70 -5.16 9.08 14.68
C GLY A 70 -4.19 8.92 13.51
N GLN A 71 -3.53 10.00 13.09
CA GLN A 71 -2.46 10.00 12.08
C GLN A 71 -1.54 11.20 12.32
N LEU A 72 -0.24 11.01 12.11
CA LEU A 72 0.77 12.05 12.11
C LEU A 72 1.63 11.91 10.86
N GLU A 73 1.68 12.95 10.04
CA GLU A 73 2.65 13.08 8.95
C GLU A 73 3.57 14.27 9.22
N VAL A 74 4.85 14.12 8.90
CA VAL A 74 5.86 15.18 9.03
C VAL A 74 6.38 15.53 7.65
N THR A 75 6.11 16.75 7.18
CA THR A 75 6.71 17.27 5.95
C THR A 75 8.02 17.99 6.28
N LYS A 76 8.70 18.51 5.26
CA LYS A 76 9.89 19.35 5.44
C LYS A 76 9.67 20.56 6.37
N ASP A 77 8.43 20.98 6.59
CA ASP A 77 8.11 22.24 7.24
C ASP A 77 6.83 22.24 8.09
N ARG A 78 6.10 21.12 8.19
CA ARG A 78 4.84 21.02 8.93
C ARG A 78 4.68 19.70 9.67
N TYR A 79 3.98 19.75 10.79
CA TYR A 79 3.28 18.61 11.38
C TYR A 79 1.82 18.61 10.94
N LEU A 80 1.36 17.48 10.41
CA LEU A 80 -0.01 17.28 9.96
C LEU A 80 -0.64 16.22 10.85
N VAL A 81 -1.60 16.62 11.66
CA VAL A 81 -2.21 15.77 12.70
C VAL A 81 -3.66 15.53 12.33
N TYR A 82 -4.03 14.27 12.10
CA TYR A 82 -5.43 13.89 12.11
C TYR A 82 -5.87 13.62 13.55
N ASP A 83 -6.84 14.39 14.03
CA ASP A 83 -7.49 14.19 15.31
C ASP A 83 -8.73 13.32 15.14
N TYR A 84 -8.68 12.12 15.72
CA TYR A 84 -9.75 11.14 15.64
C TYR A 84 -11.02 11.64 16.35
N ASP A 85 -10.88 12.37 17.46
CA ASP A 85 -12.00 12.79 18.30
C ASP A 85 -12.79 13.94 17.66
N THR A 86 -12.10 14.93 17.08
CA THR A 86 -12.76 16.06 16.42
C THR A 86 -12.93 15.89 14.91
N ARG A 87 -12.56 14.73 14.34
CA ARG A 87 -12.62 14.43 12.90
C ARG A 87 -12.04 15.56 12.04
N SER A 88 -10.89 16.08 12.49
CA SER A 88 -10.27 17.27 11.92
C SER A 88 -8.79 17.03 11.66
N ILE A 89 -8.23 17.73 10.68
CA ILE A 89 -6.79 17.76 10.41
C ILE A 89 -6.27 19.10 10.93
N LEU A 90 -5.26 19.06 11.79
CA LEU A 90 -4.57 20.23 12.34
C LEU A 90 -3.19 20.32 11.72
N ILE A 91 -2.78 21.54 11.40
CA ILE A 91 -1.50 21.84 10.78
C ILE A 91 -0.70 22.71 11.74
N PHE A 92 0.51 22.27 12.04
CA PHE A 92 1.47 23.04 12.85
C PHE A 92 2.77 23.24 12.08
N THR A 93 3.51 24.30 12.42
CA THR A 93 4.91 24.43 11.99
C THR A 93 5.80 23.44 12.75
N LEU A 94 7.03 23.22 12.29
CA LEU A 94 8.02 22.42 13.03
C LEU A 94 8.42 23.02 14.39
N GLN A 95 8.07 24.28 14.67
CA GLN A 95 8.23 24.93 15.97
C GLN A 95 6.98 24.81 16.85
N GLY A 96 6.00 24.00 16.42
CA GLY A 96 4.76 23.75 17.14
C GLY A 96 3.70 24.84 17.01
N LYS A 97 3.88 25.87 16.17
CA LYS A 97 2.87 26.95 16.01
C LYS A 97 1.68 26.48 15.19
N PHE A 98 0.48 26.78 15.63
CA PHE A 98 -0.75 26.40 14.92
C PHE A 98 -0.90 27.23 13.64
N LYS A 99 -1.29 26.57 12.54
CA LYS A 99 -1.46 27.20 11.23
C LYS A 99 -2.90 27.13 10.73
N ALA A 100 -3.49 25.94 10.77
CA ALA A 100 -4.84 25.75 10.24
C ALA A 100 -5.50 24.49 10.83
N LYS A 101 -6.83 24.48 10.75
CA LYS A 101 -7.68 23.33 11.03
C LYS A 101 -8.63 23.08 9.87
N ILE A 102 -8.59 21.88 9.31
CA ILE A 102 -9.47 21.40 8.25
C ILE A 102 -10.48 20.43 8.86
N ASN A 103 -11.76 20.64 8.58
CA ASN A 103 -12.83 19.73 8.96
C ASN A 103 -13.97 19.83 7.93
N SER A 104 -14.94 18.94 8.02
CA SER A 104 -16.05 18.89 7.07
C SER A 104 -16.92 20.14 7.05
N SER A 105 -16.98 20.92 8.13
CA SER A 105 -17.75 22.17 8.16
C SER A 105 -17.18 23.25 7.22
N LYS A 106 -15.88 23.19 6.93
CA LYS A 106 -15.19 24.08 5.99
C LYS A 106 -15.21 23.57 4.55
N MET A 107 -15.76 22.38 4.31
CA MET A 107 -15.84 21.79 2.99
C MET A 107 -17.19 22.08 2.36
N GLU A 108 -17.19 22.42 1.07
CA GLU A 108 -18.41 22.69 0.33
C GLU A 108 -19.34 21.46 0.37
N LYS A 109 -20.58 21.66 0.80
CA LYS A 109 -21.58 20.60 0.90
C LYS A 109 -21.87 20.03 -0.48
N ASP A 110 -22.01 18.71 -0.54
CA ASP A 110 -22.40 18.03 -1.77
C ASP A 110 -23.84 18.42 -2.17
N PRO A 111 -24.06 19.01 -3.36
CA PRO A 111 -25.41 19.33 -3.83
C PRO A 111 -26.25 18.08 -4.17
N ASN A 112 -25.63 16.92 -4.39
CA ASN A 112 -26.34 15.65 -4.61
C ASN A 112 -25.72 14.54 -3.75
N PRO A 113 -25.98 14.52 -2.42
CA PRO A 113 -25.28 13.65 -1.47
C PRO A 113 -25.51 12.14 -1.71
N GLY A 114 -26.52 11.76 -2.51
CA GLY A 114 -26.83 10.35 -2.78
C GLY A 114 -26.96 9.53 -1.48
N THR A 115 -26.53 8.27 -1.51
CA THR A 115 -26.46 7.41 -0.33
C THR A 115 -25.15 7.54 0.46
N ASN A 116 -24.12 8.18 -0.11
CA ASN A 116 -22.81 8.30 0.51
C ASN A 116 -22.73 9.59 1.34
N THR A 117 -23.31 9.53 2.53
CA THR A 117 -23.49 10.65 3.45
C THR A 117 -22.31 10.88 4.39
N ASN A 118 -21.12 10.34 4.07
CA ASN A 118 -19.98 10.49 4.96
C ASN A 118 -19.61 11.97 5.11
N LYS A 119 -19.84 12.50 6.32
CA LYS A 119 -19.62 13.89 6.71
C LYS A 119 -18.37 14.07 7.56
N ASP A 120 -17.63 13.01 7.82
CA ASP A 120 -16.45 13.07 8.69
C ASP A 120 -15.17 12.83 7.91
N VAL A 121 -14.11 13.51 8.33
CA VAL A 121 -12.76 13.25 7.84
C VAL A 121 -12.20 12.04 8.60
N TYR A 122 -11.66 11.07 7.85
CA TYR A 122 -11.05 9.84 8.36
C TYR A 122 -9.58 9.74 7.94
N GLY A 123 -8.79 10.75 8.33
CA GLY A 123 -7.39 10.86 7.93
C GLY A 123 -7.20 11.52 6.57
N PHE A 124 -5.98 11.43 6.05
CA PHE A 124 -5.56 12.01 4.78
C PHE A 124 -4.41 11.22 4.16
N SER A 125 -4.22 11.39 2.86
CA SER A 125 -3.03 10.90 2.16
C SER A 125 -2.18 12.10 1.74
N LEU A 126 -0.85 11.96 1.81
CA LEU A 126 0.06 12.88 1.15
C LEU A 126 0.36 12.37 -0.25
N VAL A 127 0.11 13.22 -1.24
CA VAL A 127 0.49 13.00 -2.63
C VAL A 127 1.50 14.06 -3.05
N GLU A 128 2.39 13.72 -3.97
CA GLU A 128 3.33 14.68 -4.54
C GLU A 128 2.77 15.25 -5.84
N GLU A 129 2.70 16.58 -5.94
CA GLU A 129 2.32 17.30 -7.15
C GLU A 129 3.34 18.38 -7.45
N ALA A 130 3.99 18.29 -8.62
CA ALA A 130 5.05 19.21 -9.03
C ALA A 130 6.17 19.37 -7.97
N GLY A 131 6.53 18.28 -7.28
CA GLY A 131 7.56 18.27 -6.24
C GLY A 131 7.12 18.83 -4.88
N LEU A 132 5.82 19.07 -4.68
CA LEU A 132 5.28 19.60 -3.43
C LEU A 132 4.29 18.60 -2.79
N PRO A 133 4.32 18.46 -1.45
CA PRO A 133 3.32 17.65 -0.75
C PRO A 133 1.96 18.33 -0.80
N VAL A 134 0.93 17.57 -1.17
CA VAL A 134 -0.47 17.97 -1.21
C VAL A 134 -1.28 16.98 -0.39
N MET A 135 -2.09 17.48 0.54
CA MET A 135 -2.99 16.65 1.33
C MET A 135 -4.24 16.32 0.52
N GLN A 136 -4.48 15.03 0.30
CA GLN A 136 -5.70 14.51 -0.29
C GLN A 136 -6.62 13.98 0.82
N VAL A 137 -7.81 14.55 0.94
CA VAL A 137 -8.80 14.20 1.96
C VAL A 137 -10.06 13.64 1.29
N TYR A 138 -10.44 12.43 1.66
CA TYR A 138 -11.67 11.81 1.17
C TYR A 138 -12.86 12.24 2.03
N LEU A 139 -13.92 12.76 1.40
CA LEU A 139 -15.17 13.11 2.07
C LEU A 139 -16.36 12.95 1.13
N GLY A 140 -17.38 12.21 1.58
CA GLY A 140 -18.53 11.85 0.75
C GLY A 140 -18.10 11.14 -0.53
N ARG A 141 -18.39 11.75 -1.69
CA ARG A 141 -17.97 11.23 -3.00
C ARG A 141 -16.80 12.01 -3.63
N TYR A 142 -16.14 12.88 -2.89
CA TYR A 142 -15.08 13.75 -3.40
C TYR A 142 -13.74 13.47 -2.72
N PHE A 143 -12.67 13.78 -3.45
CA PHE A 143 -11.38 14.10 -2.85
C PHE A 143 -11.19 15.62 -2.86
N PHE A 144 -10.81 16.16 -1.71
CA PHE A 144 -10.42 17.55 -1.51
C PHE A 144 -8.90 17.61 -1.38
N TYR A 145 -8.27 18.51 -2.13
CA TYR A 145 -6.82 18.68 -2.15
C TYR A 145 -6.46 19.99 -1.47
N TYR A 146 -5.62 19.92 -0.44
CA TYR A 146 -5.14 21.06 0.32
C TYR A 146 -3.63 21.16 0.21
N ASP A 147 -3.09 22.37 0.18
CA ASP A 147 -1.66 22.54 0.47
C ASP A 147 -1.39 22.29 1.97
N THR A 148 -0.11 22.26 2.33
CA THR A 148 0.34 22.06 3.72
C THR A 148 0.15 23.29 4.61
N ASP A 149 -0.45 24.37 4.11
CA ASP A 149 -0.93 25.50 4.90
C ASP A 149 -2.45 25.48 5.10
N GLY A 150 -3.13 24.46 4.57
CA GLY A 150 -4.55 24.21 4.75
C GLY A 150 -5.45 24.98 3.79
N LYS A 151 -4.90 25.55 2.72
CA LYS A 151 -5.68 26.18 1.65
C LYS A 151 -6.17 25.12 0.68
N LEU A 152 -7.47 25.16 0.39
CA LEU A 152 -8.08 24.29 -0.61
C LEU A 152 -7.55 24.65 -2.01
N LEU A 153 -6.93 23.68 -2.68
CA LEU A 153 -6.44 23.80 -4.04
C LEU A 153 -7.52 23.43 -5.06
N ARG A 154 -8.18 22.28 -4.86
CA ARG A 154 -9.24 21.78 -5.75
C ARG A 154 -10.07 20.66 -5.11
N ARG A 155 -11.19 20.34 -5.76
CA ARG A 155 -12.07 19.22 -5.44
C ARG A 155 -12.31 18.39 -6.70
N VAL A 156 -12.27 17.06 -6.57
CA VAL A 156 -12.54 16.13 -7.68
C VAL A 156 -13.49 15.02 -7.25
N LEU A 157 -14.32 14.52 -8.16
CA LEU A 157 -15.15 13.35 -7.90
C LEU A 157 -14.27 12.11 -7.74
N SER A 158 -14.43 11.38 -6.64
CA SER A 158 -13.66 10.16 -6.33
C SER A 158 -13.73 9.11 -7.43
N LYS A 159 -14.90 8.94 -8.08
CA LYS A 159 -15.06 8.01 -9.21
C LYS A 159 -14.16 8.34 -10.42
N ASN A 160 -13.67 9.58 -10.54
CA ASN A 160 -12.79 10.01 -11.60
C ASN A 160 -11.31 9.76 -11.25
N ILE A 161 -11.02 9.42 -10.00
CA ILE A 161 -9.71 8.96 -9.57
C ILE A 161 -9.72 7.43 -9.69
N PRO A 162 -8.78 6.82 -10.43
CA PRO A 162 -8.64 5.38 -10.47
C PRO A 162 -8.56 4.83 -9.04
N TRP A 163 -9.42 3.85 -8.72
CA TRP A 163 -9.32 3.13 -7.46
C TRP A 163 -8.05 2.30 -7.48
N GLY A 164 -7.26 2.44 -6.42
CA GLY A 164 -5.98 1.76 -6.28
C GLY A 164 -4.85 2.76 -6.22
N ASN A 165 -4.05 2.64 -5.17
CA ASN A 165 -2.69 3.16 -5.15
C ASN A 165 -1.90 2.39 -6.20
N ASP A 166 -2.11 2.67 -7.49
CA ASP A 166 -1.22 2.21 -8.56
C ASP A 166 0.14 2.81 -8.25
N ARG A 167 0.93 2.07 -7.49
CA ARG A 167 2.25 2.50 -7.07
C ARG A 167 3.11 2.41 -8.31
N LYS A 168 3.46 3.59 -8.81
CA LYS A 168 4.17 3.77 -10.06
C LYS A 168 5.65 3.87 -9.80
N PHE A 169 6.40 3.31 -10.73
CA PHE A 169 7.82 3.52 -10.88
C PHE A 169 8.03 4.64 -11.91
N SER A 170 9.19 5.27 -11.86
CA SER A 170 9.62 6.35 -12.75
C SER A 170 9.58 5.95 -14.23
N ASP A 171 9.76 4.67 -14.53
CA ASP A 171 9.72 4.12 -15.89
C ASP A 171 8.29 3.83 -16.40
N SER A 172 7.28 4.37 -15.72
CA SER A 172 5.85 4.20 -16.01
C SER A 172 5.31 2.78 -15.80
N THR A 173 6.08 1.89 -15.18
CA THR A 173 5.56 0.64 -14.65
C THR A 173 4.70 0.92 -13.42
N SER A 174 3.64 0.15 -13.19
CA SER A 174 2.81 0.23 -11.99
C SER A 174 2.63 -1.14 -11.35
N ILE A 175 2.39 -1.13 -10.04
CA ILE A 175 2.00 -2.30 -9.26
C ILE A 175 0.48 -2.38 -9.26
N SER A 176 -0.06 -3.49 -9.75
CA SER A 176 -1.47 -3.86 -9.58
C SER A 176 -1.59 -4.92 -8.48
N THR A 177 -2.34 -4.61 -7.44
CA THR A 177 -2.63 -5.55 -6.35
C THR A 177 -3.91 -6.33 -6.63
N TYR A 178 -4.00 -7.57 -6.15
CA TYR A 178 -5.15 -8.47 -6.39
C TYR A 178 -5.51 -8.63 -7.88
N TYR A 179 -4.49 -8.73 -8.73
CA TYR A 179 -4.65 -8.82 -10.18
C TYR A 179 -5.40 -10.09 -10.59
N VAL A 180 -6.29 -9.95 -11.56
CA VAL A 180 -7.13 -11.02 -12.09
C VAL A 180 -6.72 -11.30 -13.54
N ASP A 181 -6.26 -12.52 -13.80
CA ASP A 181 -5.71 -12.92 -15.11
C ASP A 181 -6.79 -13.15 -16.18
N SER A 182 -7.98 -13.61 -15.75
CA SER A 182 -9.16 -13.72 -16.62
C SER A 182 -10.47 -13.49 -15.84
N THR A 183 -11.54 -13.14 -16.54
CA THR A 183 -12.87 -12.97 -15.93
C THR A 183 -13.62 -14.29 -15.71
N ASP A 184 -12.98 -15.43 -15.97
CA ASP A 184 -13.61 -16.74 -15.85
C ASP A 184 -13.95 -17.10 -14.40
N LYS A 185 -14.85 -18.08 -14.23
CA LYS A 185 -15.25 -18.54 -12.90
C LYS A 185 -14.09 -19.14 -12.11
N ASP A 186 -13.16 -19.80 -12.80
CA ASP A 186 -11.98 -20.48 -12.23
C ASP A 186 -10.70 -19.65 -12.33
N SER A 187 -10.81 -18.32 -12.42
CA SER A 187 -9.63 -17.48 -12.64
C SER A 187 -8.67 -17.50 -11.44
N THR A 188 -7.39 -17.68 -11.75
CA THR A 188 -6.31 -17.48 -10.78
C THR A 188 -6.12 -15.98 -10.56
N ARG A 189 -6.03 -15.59 -9.30
CA ARG A 189 -5.68 -14.23 -8.90
C ARG A 189 -4.22 -14.18 -8.48
N TYR A 190 -3.64 -12.99 -8.47
CA TYR A 190 -2.25 -12.77 -8.08
C TYR A 190 -2.21 -11.64 -7.07
N ASP A 191 -1.47 -11.80 -5.97
CA ASP A 191 -1.39 -10.74 -4.98
C ASP A 191 -0.74 -9.48 -5.61
N ILE A 192 0.22 -9.68 -6.55
CA ILE A 192 0.96 -8.63 -7.25
C ILE A 192 1.06 -8.92 -8.76
N ALA A 193 0.82 -7.90 -9.59
CA ALA A 193 1.22 -7.86 -10.99
C ALA A 193 1.97 -6.55 -11.32
N LEU A 194 3.00 -6.65 -12.17
CA LEU A 194 3.74 -5.52 -12.72
C LEU A 194 3.20 -5.18 -14.11
N MET A 195 2.74 -3.96 -14.26
CA MET A 195 2.04 -3.48 -15.44
C MET A 195 2.83 -2.36 -16.10
N LYS A 196 3.24 -2.54 -17.36
CA LYS A 196 3.88 -1.49 -18.17
C LYS A 196 3.02 -1.17 -19.37
N ASN A 197 2.59 0.08 -19.53
CA ASN A 197 1.68 0.49 -20.59
C ASN A 197 0.41 -0.38 -20.68
N LYS A 198 -0.18 -0.71 -19.51
CA LYS A 198 -1.34 -1.62 -19.36
C LYS A 198 -1.09 -3.07 -19.80
N LYS A 199 0.15 -3.44 -20.12
CA LYS A 199 0.54 -4.82 -20.39
C LYS A 199 1.23 -5.40 -19.17
N GLU A 200 0.78 -6.57 -18.77
CA GLU A 200 1.42 -7.38 -17.74
C GLU A 200 2.80 -7.85 -18.24
N HIS A 201 3.81 -7.77 -17.38
CA HIS A 201 5.12 -8.38 -17.63
C HIS A 201 5.69 -9.11 -16.41
N GLY A 202 4.89 -9.27 -15.36
CA GLY A 202 5.20 -10.13 -14.24
C GLY A 202 4.02 -10.30 -13.30
N LYS A 203 3.77 -11.54 -12.87
CA LYS A 203 2.69 -11.91 -11.96
C LYS A 203 3.24 -12.75 -10.81
N TYR A 204 2.94 -12.38 -9.57
CA TYR A 204 3.54 -12.98 -8.39
C TYR A 204 2.45 -13.42 -7.40
N PHE A 205 2.76 -14.47 -6.65
CA PHE A 205 1.92 -14.99 -5.56
C PHE A 205 0.50 -15.37 -6.01
N PRO A 206 0.36 -16.41 -6.85
CA PRO A 206 -0.94 -16.86 -7.32
C PRO A 206 -1.82 -17.36 -6.18
N PHE A 207 -3.12 -17.18 -6.33
CA PHE A 207 -4.11 -17.64 -5.38
C PHE A 207 -5.47 -17.92 -6.00
N PRO A 208 -6.24 -18.87 -5.43
CA PRO A 208 -7.55 -19.20 -5.95
C PRO A 208 -8.55 -18.09 -5.62
N LYS A 209 -9.48 -17.84 -6.54
CA LYS A 209 -10.52 -16.81 -6.40
C LYS A 209 -11.33 -16.92 -5.10
N ASN A 210 -11.59 -18.14 -4.65
CA ASN A 210 -12.35 -18.47 -3.45
C ASN A 210 -11.49 -18.57 -2.18
N ARG A 211 -10.24 -18.06 -2.18
CA ARG A 211 -9.35 -18.07 -1.00
C ARG A 211 -10.02 -17.50 0.26
N TYR A 212 -10.94 -16.55 0.09
CA TYR A 212 -11.62 -15.86 1.18
C TYR A 212 -13.08 -16.31 1.35
N ASP A 213 -13.54 -17.31 0.60
CA ASP A 213 -14.92 -17.79 0.70
C ASP A 213 -15.04 -18.68 1.94
N GLY A 214 -15.75 -18.19 2.96
CA GLY A 214 -15.98 -18.92 4.21
C GLY A 214 -14.85 -18.85 5.23
N ASP A 215 -13.84 -18.00 5.00
CA ASP A 215 -12.65 -17.90 5.87
C ASP A 215 -12.74 -16.72 6.85
N ASP A 216 -12.07 -16.88 8.00
CA ASP A 216 -11.84 -15.82 9.01
C ASP A 216 -10.58 -14.97 8.68
N PHE A 217 -9.98 -15.15 7.49
CA PHE A 217 -8.83 -14.35 7.06
C PHE A 217 -9.13 -12.84 7.10
N TYR A 218 -8.58 -12.18 8.12
CA TYR A 218 -8.56 -10.73 8.23
C TYR A 218 -7.37 -10.18 7.42
N GLY A 219 -7.65 -9.65 6.23
CA GLY A 219 -6.70 -8.86 5.46
C GLY A 219 -7.04 -7.38 5.60
N SER A 220 -6.48 -6.72 6.60
CA SER A 220 -6.66 -5.26 6.78
C SER A 220 -5.30 -4.59 6.94
N GLY A 221 -5.12 -3.44 6.28
CA GLY A 221 -3.89 -2.65 6.36
C GLY A 221 -3.22 -2.46 5.00
N GLU A 222 -2.23 -1.57 4.97
CA GLU A 222 -1.36 -1.38 3.82
C GLU A 222 -0.21 -2.37 3.89
N ASN A 223 -0.18 -3.33 2.96
CA ASN A 223 0.86 -4.34 2.86
C ASN A 223 1.89 -4.04 1.77
N LEU A 224 1.83 -2.83 1.19
CA LEU A 224 2.76 -2.31 0.21
C LEU A 224 3.24 -0.93 0.67
N THR A 225 4.46 -0.85 1.17
CA THR A 225 5.02 0.36 1.79
C THR A 225 6.19 0.91 0.99
N SER A 226 6.50 2.20 1.17
CA SER A 226 7.71 2.79 0.61
C SER A 226 8.94 2.17 1.27
N SER A 227 9.96 1.84 0.47
CA SER A 227 11.25 1.37 1.00
C SER A 227 12.15 2.50 1.52
N GLY A 228 11.75 3.76 1.28
CA GLY A 228 12.62 4.93 1.46
C GLY A 228 13.52 5.21 0.24
N SER A 229 13.60 4.29 -0.72
CA SER A 229 14.28 4.50 -2.01
C SER A 229 13.29 4.79 -3.13
N PRO A 230 13.60 5.72 -4.05
CA PRO A 230 12.83 5.88 -5.29
C PRO A 230 12.76 4.56 -6.05
N ASP A 231 11.61 4.27 -6.66
CA ASP A 231 11.39 3.09 -7.50
C ASP A 231 11.51 1.73 -6.81
N GLU A 232 11.38 1.70 -5.47
CA GLU A 232 11.39 0.47 -4.70
C GLU A 232 10.31 0.49 -3.61
N TYR A 233 9.55 -0.60 -3.53
CA TYR A 233 8.51 -0.78 -2.52
C TYR A 233 8.77 -2.06 -1.73
N PHE A 234 8.46 -2.04 -0.44
CA PHE A 234 8.36 -3.27 0.34
C PHE A 234 6.94 -3.82 0.27
N TYR A 235 6.85 -5.15 0.22
CA TYR A 235 5.60 -5.87 0.17
C TYR A 235 5.62 -7.03 1.17
N GLU A 236 4.52 -7.17 1.90
CA GLU A 236 4.34 -8.21 2.90
C GLU A 236 3.08 -9.01 2.58
N ARG A 237 3.17 -10.33 2.73
CA ARG A 237 2.01 -11.21 2.58
C ARG A 237 1.40 -11.45 3.94
N TYR A 238 0.07 -11.38 4.02
CA TYR A 238 -0.62 -11.71 5.26
C TYR A 238 -0.23 -13.10 5.75
N TYR A 239 -0.03 -13.22 7.07
CA TYR A 239 0.32 -14.47 7.75
C TYR A 239 1.65 -15.09 7.31
N MET A 240 2.53 -14.30 6.69
CA MET A 240 3.89 -14.71 6.34
C MET A 240 4.89 -13.71 6.91
N ASN A 241 6.04 -14.22 7.32
CA ASN A 241 7.13 -13.43 7.90
C ASN A 241 8.22 -13.12 6.86
N ASP A 242 7.82 -12.95 5.60
CA ASP A 242 8.71 -12.69 4.47
C ASP A 242 8.50 -11.24 4.00
N ILE A 243 9.59 -10.48 3.88
CA ILE A 243 9.58 -9.12 3.34
C ILE A 243 10.15 -9.16 1.92
N TYR A 244 9.31 -8.76 0.98
CA TYR A 244 9.65 -8.71 -0.43
C TYR A 244 9.97 -7.28 -0.85
N ARG A 245 10.97 -7.09 -1.72
CA ARG A 245 11.23 -5.83 -2.41
C ARG A 245 10.75 -5.91 -3.84
N ILE A 246 9.94 -4.94 -4.24
CA ILE A 246 9.36 -4.82 -5.57
C ILE A 246 10.04 -3.67 -6.30
N THR A 247 10.53 -3.95 -7.51
CA THR A 247 11.08 -2.97 -8.45
C THR A 247 10.23 -2.97 -9.74
N SER A 248 10.49 -2.04 -10.66
CA SER A 248 9.81 -2.03 -11.96
C SER A 248 10.06 -3.29 -12.81
N LYS A 249 11.06 -4.11 -12.47
CA LYS A 249 11.46 -5.28 -13.27
C LYS A 249 11.03 -6.59 -12.64
N SER A 250 11.14 -6.70 -11.32
CA SER A 250 10.96 -7.98 -10.62
C SER A 250 10.69 -7.80 -9.12
N VAL A 251 10.35 -8.92 -8.48
CA VAL A 251 10.14 -9.07 -7.04
C VAL A 251 11.26 -9.91 -6.45
N PHE A 252 11.86 -9.43 -5.37
CA PHE A 252 12.95 -10.05 -4.64
C PHE A 252 12.47 -10.42 -3.23
N LEU A 253 12.85 -11.59 -2.73
CA LEU A 253 12.75 -11.90 -1.30
C LEU A 253 14.02 -11.37 -0.64
N ASP A 254 13.91 -10.24 0.06
CA ASP A 254 15.06 -9.62 0.72
C ASP A 254 15.24 -10.19 2.13
N TYR A 255 14.15 -10.37 2.89
CA TYR A 255 14.22 -10.86 4.27
C TYR A 255 13.25 -11.99 4.56
N LYS A 256 13.74 -12.97 5.31
CA LYS A 256 12.92 -13.98 5.98
C LYS A 256 13.07 -13.84 7.48
N ILE A 257 11.99 -13.46 8.16
CA ILE A 257 11.95 -13.31 9.61
C ILE A 257 11.56 -14.66 10.23
N ILE A 258 12.34 -15.08 11.21
CA ILE A 258 12.13 -16.31 11.97
C ILE A 258 12.00 -15.94 13.45
N PHE A 259 10.84 -16.26 14.01
CA PHE A 259 10.57 -16.18 15.44
C PHE A 259 10.78 -17.54 16.12
N PRO A 260 10.87 -17.59 17.47
CA PRO A 260 10.75 -18.84 18.21
C PRO A 260 9.49 -19.62 17.81
N ALA A 261 9.54 -20.94 17.94
CA ALA A 261 8.42 -21.81 17.54
C ALA A 261 7.11 -21.46 18.27
N ALA A 262 7.20 -21.04 19.53
CA ALA A 262 6.05 -20.62 20.34
C ALA A 262 5.36 -19.33 19.83
N MET A 263 6.05 -18.53 19.01
CA MET A 263 5.54 -17.27 18.44
C MET A 263 5.31 -17.36 16.93
N SER A 264 5.49 -18.54 16.34
CA SER A 264 5.31 -18.76 14.91
C SER A 264 3.93 -19.31 14.62
N LEU A 265 3.35 -18.90 13.48
CA LEU A 265 2.13 -19.53 12.98
C LEU A 265 2.39 -21.02 12.68
N PRO A 266 1.39 -21.90 12.87
CA PRO A 266 1.48 -23.29 12.44
C PRO A 266 1.85 -23.39 10.96
N LYS A 267 2.66 -24.40 10.60
CA LYS A 267 3.15 -24.57 9.21
C LYS A 267 2.01 -24.71 8.19
N ASP A 268 0.86 -25.20 8.63
CA ASP A 268 -0.33 -25.45 7.82
C ASP A 268 -1.41 -24.39 7.99
N PHE A 269 -1.14 -23.27 8.69
CA PHE A 269 -2.09 -22.18 8.94
C PHE A 269 -2.82 -21.73 7.66
N ILE A 270 -2.07 -21.42 6.59
CA ILE A 270 -2.63 -21.00 5.30
C ILE A 270 -3.45 -22.08 4.59
N THR A 271 -3.16 -23.36 4.85
CA THR A 271 -3.75 -24.48 4.10
C THR A 271 -4.92 -25.16 4.80
N LYS A 272 -5.10 -24.93 6.11
CA LYS A 272 -6.09 -25.62 6.94
C LYS A 272 -7.03 -24.73 7.74
N CYS A 273 -6.81 -23.41 7.80
CA CYS A 273 -7.88 -22.51 8.24
C CYS A 273 -9.06 -22.64 7.25
N LYS A 274 -10.22 -22.95 7.81
CA LYS A 274 -11.53 -23.10 7.18
C LYS A 274 -12.57 -22.60 8.16
#